data_AF-A0A1H7UWQ1-F1
#
_entry.id   AF-A0A1H7UWQ1-F1
#
_cell.length_a   1.000
_cell.length_b   1.000
_cell.length_c   1.000
_cell.angle_alpha   90.00
_cell.angle_beta   90.00
_cell.angle_gamma   90.00
#
_symmetry.space_group_name_H-M   'P 1'
#
loop_
_entity.id
_entity.type
_entity.pdbx_description
1 polymer ?
#
loop_
_entity_poly.entity_id
_entity_poly.type
_entity_poly.pdbx_seq_one_letter_code
_entity_poly.pdbx_strand_id
1 'polypeptide(L)'
;MIRRDRRRDGGALPEPRPHHYRFAHRLLPSLTHLDAVPPAQLDTELQRLWEEYASHFPAEQRLPVDGLHGSLVRAGQYGLVLVVLPAPRAAGEAFALVMAHRADGSAPRCFTLDYAVDPLTGEPGAVLGEWADGAHLLRRSGLTADPRPFLRAVTALLKAAESPEPPAETRWRVPWSRG
;
A
#
# COMPACT_ATOMS: atom_id res chain seq x y z
N MET A 1 43.53 22.94 16.85
CA MET A 1 42.73 22.57 15.66
C MET A 1 41.81 21.42 16.07
N ILE A 2 40.57 21.72 16.43
CA ILE A 2 39.66 20.77 17.10
C ILE A 2 38.96 19.91 16.05
N ARG A 3 39.18 18.59 16.11
CA ARG A 3 38.35 17.57 15.44
C ARG A 3 36.92 17.69 15.99
N ARG A 4 35.97 18.12 15.17
CA ARG A 4 34.54 17.95 15.50
C ARG A 4 34.12 16.53 15.15
N ASP A 5 34.26 15.66 16.14
CA ASP A 5 33.60 14.36 16.21
C ASP A 5 32.09 14.61 16.38
N ARG A 6 31.35 14.73 15.26
CA ARG A 6 29.89 14.56 15.28
C ARG A 6 29.63 13.06 15.20
N ARG A 7 29.63 12.39 16.36
CA ARG A 7 28.86 11.16 16.49
C ARG A 7 27.42 11.53 16.12
N ARG A 8 26.93 11.01 14.98
CA ARG A 8 25.49 10.84 14.77
C ARG A 8 25.05 9.96 15.92
N ASP A 9 24.28 10.50 16.86
CA ASP A 9 23.49 9.67 17.75
C ASP A 9 22.59 8.83 16.83
N GLY A 10 23.00 7.59 16.60
CA GLY A 10 22.26 6.60 15.81
C GLY A 10 21.04 6.17 16.59
N GLY A 11 20.11 7.09 16.81
CA GLY A 11 18.81 6.80 17.40
C GLY A 11 18.15 5.73 16.57
N ALA A 12 17.76 4.62 17.22
CA ALA A 12 16.99 3.57 16.57
C ALA A 12 15.76 4.20 15.92
N LEU A 13 15.47 3.84 14.67
CA LEU A 13 14.22 4.22 14.03
C LEU A 13 13.05 3.70 14.89
N PRO A 14 11.96 4.47 15.03
CA PRO A 14 10.81 4.01 15.78
C PRO A 14 10.26 2.71 15.18
N GLU A 15 9.85 1.79 16.03
CA GLU A 15 9.21 0.55 15.60
C GLU A 15 7.76 0.81 15.16
N PRO A 16 7.26 0.08 14.14
CA PRO A 16 5.87 0.18 13.72
C PRO A 16 4.93 -0.30 14.83
N ARG A 17 3.87 0.48 15.08
CA ARG A 17 2.84 0.15 16.06
C ARG A 17 2.13 -1.13 15.61
N PRO A 18 2.12 -2.20 16.44
CA PRO A 18 1.58 -3.50 16.02
C PRO A 18 0.14 -3.47 15.54
N HIS A 19 -0.71 -2.67 16.18
CA HIS A 19 -2.10 -2.51 15.82
C HIS A 19 -2.25 -1.94 14.39
N HIS A 20 -1.58 -0.82 14.10
CA HIS A 20 -1.60 -0.17 12.79
C HIS A 20 -1.10 -1.11 11.69
N TYR A 21 0.12 -1.64 11.89
CA TYR A 21 0.77 -2.53 10.93
C TYR A 21 -0.11 -3.73 10.58
N ARG A 22 -0.61 -4.43 11.59
CA ARG A 22 -1.38 -5.66 11.36
C ARG A 22 -2.76 -5.36 10.78
N PHE A 23 -3.40 -4.26 11.14
CA PHE A 23 -4.66 -3.86 10.53
C PHE A 23 -4.48 -3.65 9.02
N ALA A 24 -3.49 -2.84 8.63
CA ALA A 24 -3.22 -2.53 7.22
C ALA A 24 -2.69 -3.71 6.41
N HIS A 25 -1.73 -4.48 6.95
CA HIS A 25 -1.00 -5.50 6.18
C HIS A 25 -1.53 -6.92 6.35
N ARG A 26 -2.44 -7.18 7.31
CA ARG A 26 -2.98 -8.52 7.58
C ARG A 26 -4.49 -8.56 7.55
N LEU A 27 -5.16 -7.72 8.34
CA LEU A 27 -6.62 -7.74 8.41
C LEU A 27 -7.24 -7.27 7.10
N LEU A 28 -7.00 -6.03 6.68
CA LEU A 28 -7.66 -5.49 5.48
C LEU A 28 -7.47 -6.37 4.23
N PRO A 29 -6.25 -6.86 3.88
CA PRO A 29 -6.08 -7.74 2.73
C PRO A 29 -6.83 -9.07 2.80
N SER A 30 -7.24 -9.51 4.00
CA SER A 30 -8.05 -10.72 4.19
C SER A 30 -9.56 -10.49 3.99
N LEU A 31 -10.01 -9.24 3.96
CA LEU A 31 -11.42 -8.88 3.86
C LEU A 31 -11.85 -8.78 2.40
N THR A 32 -12.38 -9.88 1.87
CA THR A 32 -12.81 -9.98 0.46
C THR A 32 -14.17 -9.34 0.16
N HIS A 33 -14.86 -8.80 1.17
CA HIS A 33 -16.24 -8.31 1.06
C HIS A 33 -16.39 -6.79 1.21
N LEU A 34 -15.30 -6.05 1.47
CA LEU A 34 -15.39 -4.60 1.72
C LEU A 34 -15.90 -3.80 0.51
N ASP A 35 -15.77 -4.34 -0.71
CA ASP A 35 -16.31 -3.76 -1.94
C ASP A 35 -17.84 -3.86 -2.04
N ALA A 36 -18.47 -4.74 -1.26
CA ALA A 36 -19.92 -4.89 -1.19
C ALA A 36 -20.57 -4.00 -0.11
N VAL A 37 -19.78 -3.38 0.77
CA VAL A 37 -20.30 -2.47 1.80
C VAL A 37 -20.83 -1.19 1.12
N PRO A 38 -22.07 -0.75 1.40
CA PRO A 38 -22.59 0.49 0.84
C PRO A 38 -21.66 1.69 1.17
N PRO A 39 -21.40 2.61 0.22
CA PRO A 39 -20.49 3.74 0.46
C PRO A 39 -20.81 4.54 1.73
N ALA A 40 -22.10 4.73 2.02
CA ALA A 40 -22.57 5.47 3.20
C ALA A 40 -22.33 4.75 4.55
N GLN A 41 -21.94 3.46 4.52
CA GLN A 41 -21.69 2.63 5.69
C GLN A 41 -20.22 2.21 5.82
N LEU A 42 -19.40 2.49 4.80
CA LEU A 42 -18.02 2.02 4.73
C LEU A 42 -17.16 2.54 5.89
N ASP A 43 -17.27 3.82 6.23
CA ASP A 43 -16.54 4.39 7.37
C ASP A 43 -16.93 3.75 8.69
N THR A 44 -18.24 3.56 8.93
CA THR A 44 -18.76 2.90 10.13
C THR A 44 -18.23 1.47 10.24
N GLU A 45 -18.22 0.73 9.13
CA GLU A 45 -17.72 -0.64 9.09
C GLU A 45 -16.21 -0.70 9.33
N LEU A 46 -15.43 0.21 8.72
CA LEU A 46 -13.99 0.32 8.96
C LEU A 46 -13.67 0.67 10.41
N GLN A 47 -14.41 1.59 11.02
CA GLN A 47 -14.27 1.93 12.43
C GLN A 47 -14.58 0.73 13.33
N ARG A 48 -15.68 0.02 13.06
CA ARG A 48 -16.05 -1.21 13.78
C ARG A 48 -14.93 -2.25 13.72
N LEU A 49 -14.39 -2.50 12.52
CA LEU A 49 -13.28 -3.44 12.31
C LEU A 49 -12.01 -2.99 13.03
N TRP A 50 -11.70 -1.70 13.01
CA TRP A 50 -10.54 -1.14 13.72
C TRP A 50 -10.65 -1.34 15.23
N GLU A 51 -11.79 -1.03 15.82
CA GLU A 51 -12.05 -1.17 17.26
C GLU A 51 -12.09 -2.64 17.70
N GLU A 52 -12.76 -3.50 16.92
CA GLU A 52 -12.78 -4.95 17.14
C GLU A 52 -11.35 -5.51 17.08
N TYR A 53 -10.57 -5.09 16.09
CA TYR A 53 -9.20 -5.55 15.95
C TYR A 53 -8.31 -5.05 17.09
N ALA A 54 -8.50 -3.81 17.55
CA ALA A 54 -7.79 -3.22 18.70
C ALA A 54 -7.97 -4.06 19.99
N SER A 55 -9.08 -4.77 20.14
CA SER A 55 -9.35 -5.61 21.33
C SER A 55 -8.33 -6.73 21.53
N HIS A 56 -7.63 -7.15 20.46
CA HIS A 56 -6.56 -8.16 20.51
C HIS A 56 -5.23 -7.63 21.04
N PHE A 57 -5.13 -6.34 21.36
CA PHE A 57 -3.92 -5.70 21.84
C PHE A 57 -4.09 -5.20 23.30
N PRO A 58 -2.99 -5.14 24.07
CA PRO A 58 -2.93 -4.40 25.33
C PRO A 58 -3.39 -2.95 25.15
N ALA A 59 -3.98 -2.36 26.19
CA ALA A 59 -4.59 -1.03 26.12
C ALA A 59 -3.62 0.04 25.60
N GLU A 60 -2.33 -0.07 25.94
CA GLU A 60 -1.25 0.85 25.59
C GLU A 60 -0.85 0.77 24.11
N GLN A 61 -1.22 -0.32 23.44
CA GLN A 61 -0.95 -0.55 22.01
C GLN A 61 -2.16 -0.25 21.13
N ARG A 62 -3.33 0.00 21.73
CA ARG A 62 -4.54 0.40 21.00
C ARG A 62 -4.36 1.81 20.49
N LEU A 63 -4.87 2.04 19.28
CA LEU A 63 -4.71 3.32 18.60
C LEU A 63 -6.09 3.92 18.37
N PRO A 64 -6.20 5.25 18.50
CA PRO A 64 -7.43 5.92 18.16
C PRO A 64 -7.71 5.78 16.66
N VAL A 65 -8.98 5.88 16.29
CA VAL A 65 -9.46 5.72 14.91
C VAL A 65 -9.24 6.98 14.07
N ASP A 66 -8.77 8.08 14.67
CA ASP A 66 -8.61 9.38 14.00
C ASP A 66 -7.85 9.27 12.66
N GLY A 67 -8.50 9.71 11.59
CA GLY A 67 -7.95 9.69 10.22
C GLY A 67 -8.28 8.44 9.42
N LEU A 68 -8.96 7.43 9.98
CA LEU A 68 -9.47 6.29 9.23
C LEU A 68 -10.67 6.71 8.38
N HIS A 69 -10.60 6.47 7.06
CA HIS A 69 -11.71 6.76 6.13
C HIS A 69 -11.66 5.81 4.93
N GLY A 70 -12.82 5.42 4.43
CA GLY A 70 -12.99 4.56 3.27
C GLY A 70 -13.70 5.25 2.11
N SER A 71 -13.28 4.95 0.89
CA SER A 71 -13.98 5.38 -0.31
C SER A 71 -14.00 4.27 -1.37
N LEU A 72 -15.09 4.22 -2.12
CA LEU A 72 -15.24 3.31 -3.26
C LEU A 72 -14.99 4.06 -4.57
N VAL A 73 -14.10 3.52 -5.39
CA VAL A 73 -13.71 4.10 -6.69
C VAL A 73 -13.82 3.03 -7.77
N ARG A 74 -14.11 3.42 -9.02
CA ARG A 74 -14.09 2.52 -10.18
C ARG A 74 -12.90 2.84 -11.08
N ALA A 75 -12.22 1.80 -11.56
CA ALA A 75 -11.10 1.92 -12.49
C ALA A 75 -11.14 0.78 -13.53
N GLY A 76 -11.71 1.04 -14.70
CA GLY A 76 -11.93 -0.01 -15.71
C GLY A 76 -12.84 -1.11 -15.17
N GLN A 77 -12.40 -2.37 -15.22
CA GLN A 77 -13.15 -3.51 -14.68
C GLN A 77 -13.01 -3.67 -13.15
N TYR A 78 -12.17 -2.85 -12.50
CA TYR A 78 -11.89 -2.95 -11.08
C TYR A 78 -12.83 -2.07 -10.24
N GLY A 79 -13.39 -2.65 -9.18
CA GLY A 79 -13.89 -1.91 -8.02
C GLY A 79 -12.75 -1.73 -7.02
N LEU A 80 -12.49 -0.49 -6.60
CA LEU A 80 -11.42 -0.15 -5.69
C LEU A 80 -11.99 0.28 -4.35
N VAL A 81 -11.52 -0.33 -3.27
CA VAL A 81 -11.73 0.16 -1.90
C VAL A 81 -10.45 0.87 -1.50
N LEU A 82 -10.48 2.21 -1.44
CA LEU A 82 -9.39 3.03 -0.91
C LEU A 82 -9.65 3.27 0.57
N VAL A 83 -8.73 2.82 1.42
CA VAL A 83 -8.72 3.06 2.86
C VAL A 83 -7.58 4.00 3.19
N VAL A 84 -7.88 5.18 3.72
CA VAL A 84 -6.90 6.08 4.35
C VAL A 84 -6.79 5.67 5.81
N LEU A 85 -5.56 5.48 6.30
CA LEU A 85 -5.26 4.98 7.63
C LEU A 85 -4.90 6.14 8.58
N PRO A 86 -5.00 5.93 9.92
CA PRO A 86 -4.43 6.85 10.89
C PRO A 86 -2.96 7.14 10.58
N ALA A 87 -2.53 8.39 10.80
CA ALA A 87 -1.22 8.86 10.37
C ALA A 87 -0.08 7.95 10.87
N PRO A 88 0.81 7.46 9.98
CA PRO A 88 1.91 6.60 10.37
C PRO A 88 3.00 7.36 11.12
N ARG A 89 3.78 6.64 11.94
CA ARG A 89 4.87 7.18 12.76
C ARG A 89 6.22 6.49 12.53
N ALA A 90 6.20 5.34 11.85
CA ALA A 90 7.35 4.47 11.72
C ALA A 90 7.33 3.71 10.40
N ALA A 91 8.52 3.33 9.92
CA ALA A 91 8.66 2.55 8.70
C ALA A 91 7.92 1.21 8.84
N GLY A 92 7.16 0.85 7.80
CA GLY A 92 6.29 -0.32 7.80
C GLY A 92 4.84 -0.02 8.16
N GLU A 93 4.52 1.15 8.72
CA GLU A 93 3.13 1.62 8.79
C GLU A 93 2.71 2.25 7.46
N ALA A 94 1.42 2.26 7.15
CA ALA A 94 0.88 2.80 5.91
C ALA A 94 0.04 4.08 6.08
N PHE A 95 0.12 4.98 5.11
CA PHE A 95 -0.77 6.12 4.95
C PHE A 95 -2.13 5.70 4.39
N ALA A 96 -2.13 4.77 3.43
CA ALA A 96 -3.33 4.30 2.74
C ALA A 96 -3.14 2.89 2.18
N LEU A 97 -4.26 2.25 1.85
CA LEU A 97 -4.34 0.94 1.21
C LEU A 97 -5.42 0.97 0.12
N VAL A 98 -5.18 0.27 -0.99
CA VAL A 98 -6.20 0.00 -2.03
C VAL A 98 -6.38 -1.50 -2.19
N MET A 99 -7.61 -1.97 -2.06
CA MET A 99 -8.03 -3.31 -2.50
C MET A 99 -8.70 -3.17 -3.87
N ALA A 100 -8.19 -3.90 -4.86
CA ALA A 100 -8.71 -3.90 -6.22
C ALA A 100 -9.42 -5.23 -6.52
N HIS A 101 -10.75 -5.16 -6.55
CA HIS A 101 -11.65 -6.28 -6.78
C HIS A 101 -12.05 -6.35 -8.25
N ARG A 102 -12.09 -7.56 -8.81
CA ARG A 102 -12.64 -7.84 -10.14
C ARG A 102 -14.03 -8.45 -9.99
N ALA A 103 -14.94 -8.12 -10.90
CA ALA A 103 -16.29 -8.70 -10.90
C ALA A 103 -16.32 -10.21 -11.21
N ASP A 104 -15.21 -10.78 -11.68
CA ASP A 104 -15.07 -12.20 -11.99
C ASP A 104 -14.78 -13.09 -10.75
N GLY A 105 -14.73 -12.50 -9.55
CA GLY A 105 -14.51 -13.23 -8.30
C GLY A 105 -13.04 -13.60 -8.04
N SER A 106 -12.10 -13.11 -8.85
CA SER A 106 -10.67 -13.25 -8.58
C SER A 106 -10.29 -12.64 -7.21
N ALA A 107 -9.28 -13.21 -6.58
CA ALA A 107 -8.73 -12.65 -5.34
C ALA A 107 -8.33 -11.17 -5.53
N PRO A 108 -8.63 -10.30 -4.55
CA PRO A 108 -8.32 -8.88 -4.69
C PRO A 108 -6.81 -8.65 -4.69
N ARG A 109 -6.36 -7.73 -5.54
CA ARG A 109 -4.98 -7.22 -5.47
C ARG A 109 -4.92 -6.12 -4.42
N CYS A 110 -3.93 -6.18 -3.53
CA CYS A 110 -3.81 -5.23 -2.42
C CYS A 110 -2.55 -4.39 -2.59
N PHE A 111 -2.71 -3.07 -2.51
CA PHE A 111 -1.62 -2.10 -2.62
C PHE A 111 -1.57 -1.22 -1.38
N THR A 112 -0.39 -0.83 -0.95
CA THR A 112 -0.20 0.05 0.20
C THR A 112 0.62 1.28 -0.18
N LEU A 113 0.38 2.38 0.53
CA LEU A 113 1.21 3.57 0.53
C LEU A 113 1.96 3.60 1.86
N ASP A 114 3.12 2.97 1.91
CA ASP A 114 3.85 2.77 3.17
C ASP A 114 4.68 4.01 3.51
N TYR A 115 4.72 4.36 4.79
CA TYR A 115 5.67 5.33 5.31
C TYR A 115 7.08 4.78 5.17
N ALA A 116 7.95 5.60 4.58
CA ALA A 116 9.36 5.31 4.40
C ALA A 116 10.20 6.49 4.89
N VAL A 117 11.45 6.20 5.23
CA VAL A 117 12.46 7.22 5.51
C VAL A 117 13.60 6.99 4.54
N ASP A 118 14.01 8.03 3.82
CA ASP A 118 15.17 7.96 2.94
C ASP A 118 16.42 7.67 3.77
N PRO A 119 17.16 6.58 3.51
CA PRO A 119 18.29 6.18 4.34
C PRO A 119 19.53 7.09 4.18
N LEU A 120 19.59 7.89 3.11
CA LEU A 120 20.68 8.83 2.83
C LEU A 120 20.41 10.19 3.45
N THR A 121 19.20 10.72 3.25
CA THR A 121 18.82 12.08 3.68
C THR A 121 18.14 12.11 5.04
N GLY A 122 17.49 11.01 5.45
CA GLY A 122 16.66 10.95 6.64
C GLY A 122 15.27 11.56 6.46
N GLU A 123 14.93 12.02 5.26
CA GLU A 123 13.65 12.66 4.99
C GLU A 123 12.51 11.63 4.92
N PRO A 124 11.33 11.94 5.52
CA PRO A 124 10.17 11.08 5.42
C PRO A 124 9.59 11.12 3.99
N GLY A 125 9.11 9.97 3.53
CA GLY A 125 8.48 9.80 2.23
C GLY A 125 7.44 8.68 2.24
N ALA A 126 7.00 8.29 1.05
CA ALA A 126 6.08 7.18 0.89
C ALA A 126 6.56 6.24 -0.23
N VAL A 127 6.34 4.94 -0.03
CA VAL A 127 6.65 3.89 -1.02
C VAL A 127 5.38 3.15 -1.39
N LEU A 128 5.24 2.74 -2.65
CA LEU A 128 4.12 1.93 -3.10
C LEU A 128 4.46 0.46 -2.85
N GLY A 129 3.67 -0.21 -2.01
CA GLY A 129 3.74 -1.65 -1.80
C GLY A 129 2.64 -2.41 -2.54
N GLU A 130 2.89 -3.64 -2.94
CA GLU A 130 1.89 -4.56 -3.49
C GLU A 130 2.01 -5.92 -2.81
N TRP A 131 0.90 -6.47 -2.32
CA TRP A 131 0.84 -7.87 -1.90
C TRP A 131 0.56 -8.76 -3.11
N ALA A 132 1.52 -9.61 -3.44
CA ALA A 132 1.42 -10.60 -4.51
C ALA A 132 2.11 -11.90 -4.06
N ASP A 133 1.45 -13.05 -4.29
CA ASP A 133 2.00 -14.37 -4.01
C ASP A 133 2.56 -14.54 -2.57
N GLY A 134 1.88 -13.94 -1.60
CA GLY A 134 2.28 -13.98 -0.18
C GLY A 134 3.46 -13.07 0.19
N ALA A 135 3.99 -12.29 -0.75
CA ALA A 135 5.06 -11.33 -0.53
C ALA A 135 4.56 -9.89 -0.66
N HIS A 136 5.18 -8.99 0.09
CA HIS A 136 4.95 -7.54 -0.01
C HIS A 136 6.09 -6.91 -0.82
N LEU A 137 5.80 -6.59 -2.07
CA LEU A 137 6.75 -6.08 -3.04
C LEU A 137 6.75 -4.54 -2.99
N LEU A 138 7.88 -3.96 -2.59
CA LEU A 138 8.06 -2.51 -2.62
C LEU A 138 8.47 -2.05 -4.02
N ARG A 139 7.74 -1.10 -4.57
CA ARG A 139 8.04 -0.43 -5.82
C ARG A 139 8.64 0.93 -5.52
N ARG A 140 9.80 1.22 -6.10
CA ARG A 140 10.37 2.57 -6.05
C ARG A 140 9.33 3.55 -6.53
N SER A 141 9.06 4.56 -5.71
CA SER A 141 8.08 5.59 -6.02
C SER A 141 8.60 6.94 -5.54
N GLY A 142 8.22 8.00 -6.23
CA GLY A 142 8.38 9.39 -5.77
C GLY A 142 7.10 9.89 -5.12
N LEU A 143 6.36 8.99 -4.46
CA LEU A 143 5.06 9.33 -3.89
C LEU A 143 5.23 10.09 -2.58
N THR A 144 4.24 10.93 -2.32
CA THR A 144 4.08 11.64 -1.04
C THR A 144 3.04 10.92 -0.19
N ALA A 145 2.78 11.40 1.02
CA ALA A 145 1.72 10.91 1.90
C ALA A 145 0.29 11.09 1.32
N ASP A 146 0.12 11.81 0.21
CA ASP A 146 -1.19 12.08 -0.39
C ASP A 146 -1.76 10.81 -1.04
N PRO A 147 -2.97 10.36 -0.66
CA PRO A 147 -3.60 9.17 -1.24
C PRO A 147 -3.99 9.34 -2.71
N ARG A 148 -4.11 10.56 -3.24
CA ARG A 148 -4.54 10.81 -4.62
C ARG A 148 -3.47 10.41 -5.66
N PRO A 149 -2.19 10.85 -5.56
CA PRO A 149 -1.11 10.30 -6.39
C PRO A 149 -0.99 8.77 -6.30
N PHE A 150 -1.16 8.22 -5.10
CA PHE A 150 -1.14 6.77 -4.88
C PHE A 150 -2.24 6.05 -5.66
N LEU A 151 -3.50 6.48 -5.53
CA LEU A 151 -4.63 5.90 -6.27
C LEU A 151 -4.42 5.96 -7.79
N ARG A 152 -3.84 7.05 -8.30
CA ARG A 152 -3.49 7.19 -9.72
C ARG A 152 -2.42 6.17 -10.14
N ALA A 153 -1.39 5.98 -9.32
CA ALA A 153 -0.34 4.99 -9.58
C ALA A 153 -0.89 3.55 -9.58
N VAL A 154 -1.75 3.21 -8.61
CA VAL A 154 -2.43 1.90 -8.58
C VAL A 154 -3.30 1.71 -9.81
N THR A 155 -4.09 2.71 -10.20
CA THR A 155 -4.91 2.65 -11.42
C THR A 155 -4.07 2.41 -12.68
N ALA A 156 -2.89 3.03 -12.78
CA ALA A 156 -1.98 2.81 -13.89
C ALA A 156 -1.43 1.38 -13.92
N LEU A 157 -1.06 0.81 -12.76
CA LEU A 157 -0.59 -0.58 -12.64
C LEU A 157 -1.67 -1.59 -13.03
N LEU A 158 -2.93 -1.33 -12.63
CA LEU A 158 -4.06 -2.19 -13.00
C LEU A 158 -4.28 -2.16 -14.51
N LYS A 159 -4.29 -0.98 -15.14
CA LYS A 159 -4.44 -0.84 -16.61
C LYS A 159 -3.31 -1.52 -17.39
N ALA A 160 -2.07 -1.37 -16.94
CA ALA A 160 -0.93 -2.02 -17.58
C ALA A 160 -1.04 -3.56 -17.55
N ALA A 161 -1.63 -4.13 -16.49
CA ALA A 161 -1.86 -5.57 -16.40
C ALA A 161 -2.98 -6.08 -17.34
N GLU A 162 -3.93 -5.22 -17.73
CA GLU A 162 -5.01 -5.57 -18.67
C GLU A 162 -4.57 -5.58 -20.13
N SER A 163 -3.51 -4.85 -20.45
CA SER A 163 -2.89 -4.82 -21.77
C SER A 163 -1.51 -5.47 -21.70
N PRO A 164 -1.42 -6.81 -21.62
CA PRO A 164 -0.16 -7.44 -21.95
C PRO A 164 0.07 -7.15 -23.43
N GLU A 165 0.95 -6.19 -23.74
CA GLU A 165 1.53 -6.18 -25.09
C GLU A 165 2.01 -7.61 -25.36
N PRO A 166 1.59 -8.26 -26.47
CA PRO A 166 2.20 -9.52 -26.84
C PRO A 166 3.71 -9.27 -26.89
N PRO A 167 4.56 -10.17 -26.36
CA PRO A 167 5.99 -9.99 -26.42
C PRO A 167 6.32 -9.70 -27.88
N ALA A 168 6.89 -8.52 -28.15
CA ALA A 168 7.31 -8.15 -29.48
C ALA A 168 8.15 -9.32 -29.99
N GLU A 169 7.62 -10.08 -30.96
CA GLU A 169 8.37 -11.13 -31.63
C GLU A 169 9.66 -10.45 -32.08
N THR A 170 10.75 -10.76 -31.38
CA THR A 170 12.06 -10.30 -31.78
C THR A 170 12.39 -11.13 -33.01
N ARG A 171 11.85 -10.70 -34.16
CA ARG A 171 12.20 -11.18 -35.48
C ARG A 171 13.64 -10.78 -35.74
N TRP A 172 14.57 -11.55 -35.18
CA TRP A 172 15.88 -11.68 -35.77
C TRP A 172 15.68 -12.39 -37.12
N ARG A 173 15.47 -11.61 -38.18
CA ARG A 173 15.74 -12.09 -39.54
C ARG A 173 17.24 -12.25 -39.65
N VAL A 174 17.71 -13.48 -39.50
CA VAL A 174 19.05 -13.86 -39.95
C VAL A 174 19.01 -13.95 -41.48
N PRO A 175 19.81 -13.18 -42.23
CA PRO A 175 19.93 -13.36 -43.66
C PRO A 175 20.88 -14.54 -43.90
N TRP A 176 20.36 -15.71 -44.29
CA TRP A 176 21.20 -16.76 -44.83
C TRP A 176 21.20 -16.64 -46.35
N SER A 177 22.34 -16.15 -46.82
CA SER A 177 22.78 -16.09 -48.20
C SER A 177 22.85 -17.49 -48.82
N ARG A 178 22.57 -17.53 -50.13
CA ARG A 178 22.76 -18.70 -50.99
C ARG A 178 24.21 -19.20 -50.94
N GLY A 179 24.37 -20.52 -50.93
CA GLY A 179 25.59 -21.26 -51.26
C GLY A 179 25.18 -22.61 -51.84
#